data_AF-A0A916QRB6-F1
#
_entry.id   AF-A0A916QRB6-F1
#
_cell.length_a   1.000
_cell.length_b   1.000
_cell.length_c   1.000
_cell.angle_alpha   90.00
_cell.angle_beta   90.00
_cell.angle_gamma   90.00
#
_symmetry.space_group_name_H-M   'P 1'
#
loop_
_entity.id
_entity.type
_entity.pdbx_description
1 polymer ?
#
loop_
_entity_poly.entity_id
_entity_poly.type
_entity_poly.pdbx_seq_one_letter_code
_entity_poly.pdbx_strand_id
1 'polypeptide(L)'
;MDLYTGKLLSNSKLRESDQTSFAQVLLNSSSRLYPLPSEWNARFCFINAFAEPVKILHGYSRNIENIAYLINLNGNKHRVWIPHLKRCIVFKPYTWKHYLGGLLGKLGIMKTKKG
;
A
#
# COMPACT_ATOMS: atom_id res chain seq x y z
N MET A 1 -22.84 -26.00 1.33
CA MET A 1 -22.22 -24.89 0.58
C MET A 1 -21.70 -23.90 1.61
N ASP A 2 -20.46 -23.43 1.53
CA ASP A 2 -19.97 -22.43 2.48
C ASP A 2 -20.68 -21.08 2.28
N LEU A 3 -20.69 -20.24 3.33
CA LEU A 3 -21.39 -18.94 3.34
C LEU A 3 -20.89 -18.00 2.23
N TYR A 4 -19.62 -18.11 1.84
CA TYR A 4 -19.02 -17.27 0.82
C TYR A 4 -19.49 -17.65 -0.57
N THR A 5 -19.47 -18.94 -0.89
CA THR A 5 -20.00 -19.50 -2.14
C THR A 5 -21.48 -19.16 -2.29
N GLY A 6 -22.27 -19.24 -1.20
CA GLY A 6 -23.68 -18.81 -1.21
C GLY A 6 -23.85 -17.31 -1.52
N LYS A 7 -23.01 -16.45 -0.93
CA LYS A 7 -23.02 -15.01 -1.17
C LYS A 7 -22.62 -14.67 -2.62
N LEU A 8 -21.59 -15.32 -3.17
CA LEU A 8 -21.18 -15.12 -4.57
C LEU A 8 -22.30 -15.48 -5.56
N LEU A 9 -22.99 -16.60 -5.33
CA LEU A 9 -24.11 -17.01 -6.17
C LEU A 9 -25.29 -16.03 -6.08
N SER A 10 -25.55 -15.46 -4.90
CA SER A 10 -26.58 -14.42 -4.72
C SER A 10 -26.20 -13.08 -5.37
N ASN A 11 -24.91 -12.84 -5.59
CA ASN A 11 -24.36 -11.65 -6.26
C ASN A 11 -24.25 -11.84 -7.79
N SER A 12 -25.23 -12.51 -8.39
CA SER A 12 -25.25 -12.86 -9.82
C SER A 12 -25.21 -11.66 -10.78
N LYS A 13 -25.51 -10.45 -10.27
CA LYS A 13 -25.47 -9.20 -11.03
C LYS A 13 -24.20 -8.36 -10.79
N LEU A 14 -23.20 -8.90 -10.07
CA LEU A 14 -21.96 -8.20 -9.70
C LEU A 14 -22.22 -6.82 -9.07
N ARG A 15 -23.29 -6.70 -8.28
CA ARG A 15 -23.65 -5.44 -7.61
C ARG A 15 -22.65 -5.08 -6.52
N GLU A 16 -22.00 -6.09 -5.97
CA GLU A 16 -20.94 -5.96 -4.98
C GLU A 16 -19.64 -6.57 -5.52
N SER A 17 -18.49 -6.02 -5.13
CA SER A 17 -17.21 -6.65 -5.48
C SER A 17 -17.02 -7.94 -4.70
N ASP A 18 -16.19 -8.84 -5.24
CA ASP A 18 -15.70 -10.04 -4.55
C ASP A 18 -15.11 -9.69 -3.17
N GLN A 19 -14.26 -8.65 -3.12
CA GLN A 19 -13.64 -8.17 -1.89
C GLN A 19 -14.69 -7.72 -0.85
N THR A 20 -15.74 -7.02 -1.27
CA THR A 20 -16.84 -6.58 -0.38
C THR A 20 -17.64 -7.77 0.15
N SER A 21 -17.97 -8.70 -0.74
CA SER A 21 -18.74 -9.91 -0.41
C SER A 21 -17.98 -10.79 0.58
N PHE A 22 -16.68 -10.99 0.33
CA PHE A 22 -15.81 -11.76 1.20
C PHE A 22 -15.67 -11.11 2.58
N ALA A 23 -15.42 -9.79 2.64
CA ALA A 23 -15.31 -9.07 3.89
C ALA A 23 -16.59 -9.20 4.76
N GLN A 24 -17.77 -9.10 4.14
CA GLN A 24 -19.03 -9.25 4.86
C GLN A 24 -19.21 -10.67 5.44
N VAL A 25 -18.91 -11.70 4.65
CA VAL A 25 -18.99 -13.09 5.12
C VAL A 25 -17.98 -13.35 6.23
N LEU A 26 -16.77 -12.80 6.10
CA LEU A 26 -15.71 -12.95 7.09
C LEU A 26 -16.10 -12.32 8.43
N LEU A 27 -16.69 -11.12 8.42
CA LEU A 27 -17.18 -10.42 9.62
C LEU A 27 -18.33 -11.17 10.32
N ASN A 28 -19.15 -11.89 9.56
CA ASN A 28 -20.25 -12.69 10.10
C ASN A 28 -19.84 -14.11 10.52
N SER A 29 -18.58 -14.50 10.28
CA SER A 29 -18.08 -15.80 10.67
C SER A 29 -17.60 -15.81 12.12
N SER A 30 -17.63 -16.98 12.77
CA SER A 30 -17.03 -17.17 14.10
C SER A 30 -15.50 -17.28 14.06
N SER A 31 -14.89 -17.12 12.88
CA SER A 31 -13.44 -17.25 12.70
C SER A 31 -12.71 -16.10 13.37
N ARG A 32 -11.60 -16.42 14.04
CA ARG A 32 -10.68 -15.39 14.52
C ARG A 32 -9.88 -14.82 13.34
N LEU A 33 -9.86 -13.50 13.25
CA LEU A 33 -9.13 -12.80 12.20
C LEU A 33 -7.77 -12.38 12.71
N TYR A 34 -6.73 -12.66 11.92
CA TYR A 34 -5.38 -12.18 12.18
C TYR A 34 -4.97 -11.24 11.03
N PRO A 35 -4.81 -9.94 11.28
CA PRO A 35 -4.40 -9.01 10.24
C PRO A 35 -2.96 -9.31 9.82
N LEU A 36 -2.75 -9.51 8.53
CA LEU A 36 -1.40 -9.66 8.00
C LEU A 36 -0.71 -8.30 7.93
N PRO A 37 0.61 -8.24 8.22
CA PRO A 37 1.42 -7.06 7.94
C PRO A 37 1.33 -6.63 6.47
N SER A 38 1.50 -5.34 6.23
CA SER A 38 1.36 -4.73 4.89
C SER A 38 2.31 -5.31 3.83
N GLU A 39 3.41 -5.92 4.26
CA GLU A 39 4.42 -6.58 3.43
C GLU A 39 3.89 -7.83 2.71
N TRP A 40 2.80 -8.42 3.22
CA TRP A 40 2.08 -9.56 2.61
C TRP A 40 0.98 -9.12 1.62
N ASN A 41 0.74 -7.82 1.48
CA ASN A 41 -0.18 -7.26 0.49
C ASN A 41 0.26 -5.84 0.14
N ALA A 42 1.51 -5.69 -0.28
CA ALA A 42 2.08 -4.39 -0.58
C ALA A 42 1.42 -3.87 -1.85
N ARG A 43 0.58 -2.84 -1.73
CA ARG A 43 -0.15 -2.30 -2.88
C ARG A 43 0.59 -1.13 -3.48
N PHE A 44 0.79 -1.16 -4.80
CA PHE A 44 1.54 -0.12 -5.51
C PHE A 44 0.95 1.28 -5.24
N CYS A 45 -0.36 1.44 -5.29
CA CYS A 45 -1.07 2.72 -5.15
C CYS A 45 -1.22 3.24 -3.71
N PHE A 46 -0.82 2.48 -2.69
CA PHE A 46 -0.96 2.88 -1.30
C PHE A 46 0.41 3.08 -0.65
N ILE A 47 0.69 4.32 -0.29
CA ILE A 47 1.96 4.78 0.27
C ILE A 47 2.06 4.28 1.72
N ASN A 48 2.62 3.10 1.92
CA ASN A 48 2.84 2.51 3.25
C ASN A 48 4.33 2.45 3.58
N ALA A 49 4.66 2.62 4.86
CA ALA A 49 5.99 2.37 5.39
C ALA A 49 6.13 0.86 5.71
N PHE A 50 7.02 0.16 5.02
CA PHE A 50 7.31 -1.26 5.26
C PHE A 50 8.46 -1.41 6.25
N ALA A 51 8.28 -2.20 7.31
CA ALA A 51 9.32 -2.51 8.28
C ALA A 51 10.15 -3.71 7.82
N GLU A 52 9.50 -4.67 7.17
CA GLU A 52 10.10 -5.91 6.69
C GLU A 52 10.24 -5.92 5.14
N PRO A 53 11.00 -6.87 4.56
CA PRO A 53 10.99 -7.09 3.13
C PRO A 53 9.58 -7.39 2.60
N VAL A 54 9.24 -6.80 1.45
CA VAL A 54 7.98 -7.09 0.74
C VAL A 54 7.99 -8.55 0.27
N LYS A 55 6.95 -9.29 0.65
CA LYS A 55 6.76 -10.70 0.31
C LYS A 55 5.81 -10.87 -0.87
N ILE A 56 4.72 -10.12 -0.88
CA ILE A 56 3.73 -10.14 -1.96
C ILE A 56 3.46 -8.71 -2.41
N LEU A 57 3.79 -8.43 -3.67
CA LEU A 57 3.52 -7.15 -4.32
C LEU A 57 2.23 -7.27 -5.11
N HIS A 58 1.21 -6.52 -4.70
CA HIS A 58 -0.09 -6.48 -5.33
C HIS A 58 -0.19 -5.24 -6.24
N GLY A 59 -0.28 -5.47 -7.55
CA GLY A 59 -0.47 -4.42 -8.53
C GLY A 59 -0.41 -4.93 -9.96
N TYR A 60 -0.81 -4.07 -10.90
CA TYR A 60 -0.74 -4.33 -12.33
C TYR A 60 0.47 -3.61 -12.92
N SER A 61 1.58 -4.32 -13.08
CA SER A 61 2.79 -3.81 -13.73
C SER A 61 3.51 -4.95 -14.46
N ARG A 62 4.02 -4.68 -15.66
CA ARG A 62 4.87 -5.63 -16.40
C ARG A 62 6.27 -5.81 -15.80
N ASN A 63 6.61 -5.03 -14.76
CA ASN A 63 7.95 -4.98 -14.18
C ASN A 63 7.92 -5.28 -12.66
N ILE A 64 7.00 -6.16 -12.24
CA ILE A 64 6.66 -6.36 -10.84
C ILE A 64 7.85 -6.95 -10.05
N GLU A 65 8.65 -7.79 -10.69
CA GLU A 65 9.85 -8.42 -10.15
C GLU A 65 10.93 -7.39 -9.82
N ASN A 66 11.21 -6.48 -10.76
CA ASN A 66 12.19 -5.41 -10.55
C ASN A 66 11.71 -4.43 -9.47
N ILE A 67 10.41 -4.11 -9.44
CA ILE A 67 9.84 -3.25 -8.38
C ILE A 67 10.03 -3.91 -7.01
N ALA A 68 9.69 -5.19 -6.88
CA ALA A 68 9.88 -5.94 -5.65
C ALA A 68 11.36 -5.97 -5.24
N TYR A 69 12.27 -6.21 -6.19
CA TYR A 69 13.72 -6.15 -5.98
C TYR A 69 14.17 -4.77 -5.48
N LEU A 70 13.76 -3.69 -6.15
CA LEU A 70 14.12 -2.31 -5.78
C LEU A 70 13.61 -1.93 -4.39
N ILE A 71 12.42 -2.40 -4.00
CA ILE A 71 11.91 -2.22 -2.64
C ILE A 71 12.78 -3.00 -1.65
N ASN A 72 13.12 -4.25 -1.98
CA ASN A 72 13.83 -5.15 -1.09
C ASN A 72 15.35 -4.93 -0.98
N LEU A 73 15.97 -4.18 -1.90
CA LEU A 73 17.39 -3.78 -1.87
C LEU A 73 17.85 -3.20 -0.52
N ASN A 74 16.94 -2.60 0.26
CA ASN A 74 17.24 -1.96 1.53
C ASN A 74 16.51 -2.63 2.72
N GLY A 75 16.64 -3.96 2.83
CA GLY A 75 15.92 -4.91 3.70
C GLY A 75 15.54 -4.52 5.14
N ASN A 76 16.25 -3.58 5.78
CA ASN A 76 16.13 -3.29 7.22
C ASN A 76 15.69 -1.86 7.54
N LYS A 77 14.97 -1.18 6.62
CA LYS A 77 14.57 0.22 6.80
C LYS A 77 13.10 0.42 6.51
N HIS A 78 12.46 1.33 7.25
CA HIS A 78 11.13 1.84 6.93
C HIS A 78 11.14 2.39 5.49
N ARG A 79 10.36 1.80 4.60
CA ARG A 79 10.41 2.07 3.15
C ARG A 79 9.06 2.43 2.60
N VAL A 80 9.03 3.36 1.66
CA VAL A 80 7.82 3.79 0.95
C VAL A 80 8.05 3.66 -0.55
N TRP A 81 7.15 2.99 -1.23
CA TRP A 81 7.11 2.98 -2.69
C TRP A 81 6.32 4.19 -3.20
N ILE A 82 6.86 4.93 -4.17
CA ILE A 82 6.20 6.08 -4.77
C ILE A 82 5.91 5.77 -6.25
N PRO A 83 4.65 5.47 -6.62
CA PRO A 83 4.26 5.05 -7.97
C PRO A 83 4.64 6.00 -9.09
N HIS A 84 4.34 7.29 -8.92
CA HIS A 84 4.57 8.30 -9.96
C HIS A 84 6.06 8.58 -10.19
N LEU A 85 6.91 8.28 -9.20
CA LEU A 85 8.37 8.39 -9.30
C LEU A 85 9.06 7.07 -9.65
N LYS A 86 8.31 5.97 -9.72
CA LYS A 86 8.81 4.60 -9.97
C LYS A 86 10.05 4.24 -9.11
N ARG A 87 10.06 4.64 -7.84
CA ARG A 87 11.21 4.43 -6.93
C ARG A 87 10.78 4.10 -5.51
N CYS A 88 11.60 3.32 -4.82
CA CYS A 88 11.50 3.08 -3.38
C CYS A 88 12.39 4.07 -2.63
N ILE A 89 11.85 4.71 -1.59
CA ILE A 89 12.63 5.59 -0.71
C ILE A 89 12.57 5.11 0.73
N VAL A 90 13.63 5.36 1.50
CA VAL A 90 13.62 5.14 2.96
C VAL A 90 12.79 6.25 3.60
N PHE A 91 11.71 5.87 4.30
CA PHE A 91 10.91 6.76 5.11
C PHE A 91 11.73 7.21 6.33
N LYS A 92 12.05 8.50 6.38
CA LYS A 92 12.58 9.14 7.58
C LYS A 92 11.47 10.04 8.15
N PRO A 93 11.00 9.83 9.40
CA PRO A 93 9.91 10.60 10.00
C PRO A 93 10.14 12.12 9.98
N TYR A 94 11.39 12.57 9.95
CA TYR A 94 11.78 13.98 10.05
C TYR A 94 12.08 14.70 8.72
N THR A 95 12.05 14.02 7.56
CA THR A 95 12.47 14.64 6.29
C THR A 95 11.34 15.08 5.37
N TRP A 96 10.07 14.74 5.65
CA TRP A 96 8.97 15.20 4.79
C TRP A 96 8.80 16.73 4.81
N LYS A 97 8.92 17.36 5.99
CA LYS A 97 8.90 18.83 6.13
C LYS A 97 10.07 19.51 5.39
N HIS A 98 11.25 18.91 5.41
CA HIS A 98 12.44 19.44 4.74
C HIS A 98 12.43 19.22 3.22
N TYR A 99 11.93 18.08 2.74
CA TYR A 99 11.96 17.76 1.32
C TYR A 99 10.80 18.45 0.56
N LEU A 100 9.59 18.48 1.12
CA LEU A 100 8.49 19.29 0.55
C LEU A 100 8.76 20.79 0.69
N GLY A 101 9.29 21.24 1.83
CA GLY A 101 9.72 22.64 1.99
C GLY A 101 10.80 23.04 0.98
N GLY A 102 11.76 22.16 0.71
CA GLY A 102 12.79 22.37 -0.31
C GLY A 102 12.24 22.34 -1.74
N LEU A 103 11.24 21.50 -2.03
CA LEU A 103 10.61 21.40 -3.35
C LEU A 103 9.68 22.61 -3.62
N LEU A 104 8.86 23.00 -2.64
CA LEU A 104 7.94 24.14 -2.70
C LEU A 104 8.67 25.47 -2.64
N GLY A 105 9.80 25.54 -1.92
CA GLY A 105 10.72 26.68 -1.94
C GLY A 105 11.40 26.85 -3.31
N LYS A 106 11.82 25.76 -3.96
CA LYS A 106 12.36 25.78 -5.33
C LYS A 106 11.33 26.17 -6.40
N LEU A 107 10.05 25.86 -6.18
CA LEU A 107 8.94 26.25 -7.04
C LEU A 107 8.38 27.65 -6.71
N GLY A 108 8.95 28.35 -5.71
CA GLY A 108 8.55 29.71 -5.34
C GLY A 108 7.21 29.82 -4.60
N ILE A 109 6.62 28.70 -4.17
CA ILE A 109 5.25 28.63 -3.62
C ILE A 109 5.23 28.97 -2.12
N MET A 110 6.37 28.91 -1.42
CA MET A 110 6.45 29.29 0.00
C MET A 110 7.56 30.32 0.25
N LYS A 111 7.16 31.58 0.53
CA LYS A 111 8.02 32.56 1.21
C LYS A 111 7.95 32.31 2.71
N THR A 112 9.01 31.76 3.29
CA THR A 112 9.17 31.71 4.74
C THR A 112 9.39 33.13 5.25
N LYS A 113 8.40 33.69 5.98
CA LYS A 113 8.63 34.85 6.85
C LYS A 113 9.67 34.43 7.90
N LYS A 114 10.84 35.07 7.88
CA LYS A 114 11.83 34.98 8.96
C LYS A 114 11.30 35.78 10.15
N GLY A 115 11.12 35.11 11.28
CA GLY A 115 11.16 35.70 12.62
C GLY A 115 12.49 35.32 13.25
#